data_AF-X1HCW8-F1
#
_entry.id   AF-X1HCW8-F1
#
_cell.length_a   1.000
_cell.length_b   1.000
_cell.length_c   1.000
_cell.angle_alpha   90.00
_cell.angle_beta   90.00
_cell.angle_gamma   90.00
#
_symmetry.space_group_name_H-M   'P 1'
#
loop_
_entity.id
_entity.type
_entity.pdbx_description
1 polymer ?
#
loop_
_entity_poly.entity_id
_entity_poly.type
_entity_poly.pdbx_seq_one_letter_code
_entity_poly.pdbx_strand_id
1 'polypeptide(L)'
;IISPYGTVVDLETSGASGTSYYQTVFDDEASTPISSGTAPYFGSFQPEDSLSAFDGEEMQGTWTLWVYCTYHVPGTLEEWSVFVEYDEGGQFPLAPSGLTAIPSDQQITLTWNANSEPDLAKYRIYRDTSSPAETLIDSVVGSPPDNSYTDTGLTNGQEYFYFITAVDSSGNESGYSAEVSATPQPPFTDIAAGLDGAYEGQSGWVDYDSDGDLDLLTAGYDGTDYITRLYRNDDGDFNNANAGLPGYSEEKFAWGDYD
;
A
#
# COMPACT_ATOMS: atom_id res chain seq x y z
N ILE A 1 -1.07 -24.35 -21.02
CA ILE A 1 -2.56 -24.50 -21.01
C ILE A 1 -3.04 -24.82 -22.42
N ILE A 2 -4.08 -25.63 -22.56
CA ILE A 2 -4.63 -26.08 -23.84
C ILE A 2 -6.09 -25.67 -23.95
N SER A 3 -6.45 -24.98 -25.04
CA SER A 3 -7.83 -24.59 -25.33
C SER A 3 -8.68 -25.80 -25.74
N PRO A 4 -10.03 -25.70 -25.70
CA PRO A 4 -10.92 -26.75 -26.18
C PRO A 4 -10.69 -27.14 -27.66
N TYR A 5 -10.07 -26.25 -28.43
CA TYR A 5 -9.79 -26.41 -29.86
C TYR A 5 -8.34 -26.82 -30.16
N GLY A 6 -7.52 -27.00 -29.11
CA GLY A 6 -6.19 -27.59 -29.21
C GLY A 6 -5.04 -26.60 -29.34
N THR A 7 -5.29 -25.29 -29.20
CA THR A 7 -4.22 -24.30 -29.11
C THR A 7 -3.51 -24.43 -27.78
N VAL A 8 -2.19 -24.34 -27.80
CA VAL A 8 -1.32 -24.57 -26.65
C VAL A 8 -0.52 -23.31 -26.39
N VAL A 9 -0.52 -22.87 -25.14
CA VAL A 9 0.30 -21.76 -24.63
C VAL A 9 1.10 -22.25 -23.44
N ASP A 10 2.41 -22.10 -23.48
CA ASP A 10 3.27 -22.43 -22.34
C ASP A 10 3.24 -21.30 -21.31
N LEU A 11 2.76 -21.61 -20.11
CA LEU A 11 2.67 -20.62 -19.03
C LEU A 11 4.04 -20.42 -18.37
N GLU A 12 4.81 -21.50 -18.20
CA GLU A 12 6.12 -21.51 -17.56
C GLU A 12 6.90 -22.76 -17.97
N THR A 13 8.21 -22.64 -18.23
CA THR A 13 9.05 -23.75 -18.76
C THR A 13 10.30 -24.05 -17.94
N SER A 14 10.75 -23.13 -17.08
CA SER A 14 11.97 -23.26 -16.27
C SER A 14 11.85 -24.24 -15.09
N GLY A 15 10.62 -24.59 -14.69
CA GLY A 15 10.31 -25.33 -13.48
C GLY A 15 10.51 -24.52 -12.20
N ALA A 16 9.78 -24.90 -11.15
CA ALA A 16 9.94 -24.32 -9.81
C ALA A 16 9.91 -25.41 -8.74
N SER A 17 10.46 -25.12 -7.55
CA SER A 17 10.52 -26.06 -6.41
C SER A 17 9.83 -25.50 -5.18
N GLY A 18 9.12 -26.34 -4.41
CA GLY A 18 8.37 -25.93 -3.21
C GLY A 18 6.94 -25.47 -3.53
N THR A 19 6.34 -24.65 -2.66
CA THR A 19 5.03 -23.98 -2.88
C THR A 19 5.17 -22.85 -3.91
N SER A 20 5.43 -23.25 -5.15
CA SER A 20 5.99 -22.32 -6.14
C SER A 20 4.95 -21.39 -6.72
N TYR A 21 3.70 -21.84 -6.87
CA TYR A 21 2.62 -21.08 -7.48
C TYR A 21 1.48 -20.97 -6.46
N TYR A 22 1.39 -19.83 -5.79
CA TYR A 22 0.35 -19.54 -4.79
C TYR A 22 -0.32 -18.22 -5.14
N GLN A 23 -1.61 -18.26 -5.48
CA GLN A 23 -2.34 -17.11 -6.02
C GLN A 23 -1.59 -16.42 -7.17
N THR A 24 -0.97 -17.23 -8.04
CA THR A 24 -0.30 -16.75 -9.25
C THR A 24 -1.33 -16.60 -10.36
N VAL A 25 -1.37 -15.44 -10.99
CA VAL A 25 -2.20 -15.15 -12.17
C VAL A 25 -1.29 -14.98 -13.37
N PHE A 26 -1.55 -15.71 -14.44
CA PHE A 26 -0.88 -15.48 -15.72
C PHE A 26 -1.72 -14.50 -16.54
N ASP A 27 -1.12 -13.37 -16.91
CA ASP A 27 -1.78 -12.26 -17.58
C ASP A 27 -0.79 -11.55 -18.52
N ASP A 28 -1.12 -11.43 -19.80
CA ASP A 28 -0.28 -10.76 -20.80
C ASP A 28 -0.03 -9.28 -20.45
N GLU A 29 -0.96 -8.64 -19.71
CA GLU A 29 -0.87 -7.24 -19.28
C GLU A 29 -0.08 -7.05 -17.97
N ALA A 30 0.37 -8.14 -17.32
CA ALA A 30 1.21 -8.02 -16.15
C ALA A 30 2.55 -7.33 -16.48
N SER A 31 3.12 -6.58 -15.53
CA SER A 31 4.39 -5.88 -15.76
C SER A 31 5.63 -6.76 -15.69
N THR A 32 5.50 -7.96 -15.12
CA THR A 32 6.62 -8.81 -14.73
C THR A 32 6.55 -10.16 -15.45
N PRO A 33 7.51 -10.52 -16.31
CA PRO A 33 7.57 -11.84 -16.91
C PRO A 33 7.81 -12.94 -15.87
N ILE A 34 7.14 -14.08 -16.02
CA ILE A 34 7.31 -15.23 -15.11
C ILE A 34 8.77 -15.71 -15.07
N SER A 35 9.45 -15.68 -16.23
CA SER A 35 10.86 -16.06 -16.37
C SER A 35 11.83 -15.19 -15.59
N SER A 36 11.39 -14.01 -15.13
CA SER A 36 12.20 -13.11 -14.30
C SER A 36 11.93 -13.24 -12.80
N GLY A 37 10.86 -13.92 -12.41
CA GLY A 37 10.50 -14.10 -11.01
C GLY A 37 11.29 -15.23 -10.32
N THR A 38 11.18 -15.30 -9.00
CA THR A 38 11.67 -16.46 -8.22
C THR A 38 10.58 -16.92 -7.28
N ALA A 39 10.37 -18.23 -7.19
CA ALA A 39 9.38 -18.82 -6.30
C ALA A 39 9.58 -18.39 -4.82
N PRO A 40 8.49 -18.22 -4.03
CA PRO A 40 7.09 -18.42 -4.42
C PRO A 40 6.56 -17.27 -5.30
N TYR A 41 5.89 -17.61 -6.41
CA TYR A 41 5.22 -16.68 -7.30
C TYR A 41 3.86 -16.30 -6.71
N PHE A 42 3.65 -15.01 -6.48
CA PHE A 42 2.43 -14.42 -5.93
C PHE A 42 2.03 -13.19 -6.73
N GLY A 43 0.76 -13.07 -7.12
CA GLY A 43 0.26 -11.99 -7.97
C GLY A 43 0.33 -12.30 -9.46
N SER A 44 0.30 -11.26 -10.30
CA SER A 44 0.20 -11.39 -11.77
C SER A 44 1.57 -11.39 -12.46
N PHE A 45 1.76 -12.30 -13.42
CA PHE A 45 2.97 -12.44 -14.22
C PHE A 45 2.63 -12.66 -15.70
N GLN A 46 3.46 -12.15 -16.61
CA GLN A 46 3.35 -12.49 -18.03
C GLN A 46 3.79 -13.94 -18.22
N PRO A 47 3.00 -14.77 -18.90
CA PRO A 47 3.40 -16.14 -19.23
C PRO A 47 4.59 -16.18 -20.20
N GLU A 48 5.17 -17.36 -20.35
CA GLU A 48 6.29 -17.58 -21.29
C GLU A 48 5.84 -17.34 -22.75
N ASP A 49 4.67 -17.88 -23.12
CA ASP A 49 3.98 -17.61 -24.37
C ASP A 49 2.74 -16.74 -24.12
N SER A 50 2.44 -15.84 -25.06
CA SER A 50 1.29 -14.92 -24.95
C SER A 50 -0.06 -15.63 -24.99
N LEU A 51 -0.95 -15.25 -24.07
CA LEU A 51 -2.35 -15.70 -24.00
C LEU A 51 -3.19 -15.21 -25.19
N SER A 52 -2.79 -14.13 -25.87
CA SER A 52 -3.42 -13.67 -27.12
C SER A 52 -3.46 -14.74 -28.22
N ALA A 53 -2.71 -15.84 -28.08
CA ALA A 53 -2.85 -17.01 -28.93
C ALA A 53 -4.26 -17.63 -28.92
N PHE A 54 -5.06 -17.36 -27.88
CA PHE A 54 -6.46 -17.80 -27.78
C PHE A 54 -7.45 -16.82 -28.42
N ASP A 55 -7.00 -15.66 -28.90
CA ASP A 55 -7.89 -14.63 -29.44
C ASP A 55 -8.68 -15.14 -30.66
N GLY A 56 -10.00 -15.00 -30.57
CA GLY A 56 -10.92 -15.42 -31.63
C GLY A 56 -11.26 -16.92 -31.61
N GLU A 57 -10.78 -17.70 -30.64
CA GLU A 57 -11.22 -19.08 -30.45
C GLU A 57 -12.56 -19.15 -29.71
N GLU A 58 -13.34 -20.20 -30.01
CA GLU A 58 -14.51 -20.51 -29.21
C GLU A 58 -14.08 -20.97 -27.80
N MET A 59 -14.68 -20.36 -26.78
CA MET A 59 -14.27 -20.57 -25.39
C MET A 59 -14.96 -21.76 -24.72
N GLN A 60 -16.02 -22.27 -25.35
CA GLN A 60 -16.83 -23.37 -24.84
C GLN A 60 -16.07 -24.69 -24.96
N GLY A 61 -16.00 -25.42 -23.83
CA GLY A 61 -15.47 -26.78 -23.78
C GLY A 61 -14.45 -26.95 -22.66
N THR A 62 -13.68 -28.03 -22.75
CA THR A 62 -12.72 -28.40 -21.72
C THR A 62 -11.39 -27.72 -21.96
N TRP A 63 -11.05 -26.77 -21.11
CA TRP A 63 -9.68 -26.28 -20.97
C TRP A 63 -8.84 -27.30 -20.20
N THR A 64 -7.59 -27.50 -20.62
CA THR A 64 -6.69 -28.46 -19.97
C THR A 64 -5.42 -27.74 -19.49
N LEU A 65 -5.18 -27.73 -18.19
CA LEU A 65 -3.87 -27.42 -17.64
C LEU A 65 -3.00 -28.67 -17.69
N TRP A 66 -1.92 -28.60 -18.45
CA TRP A 66 -0.92 -29.66 -18.50
C TRP A 66 0.27 -29.30 -17.60
N VAL A 67 0.52 -30.14 -16.59
CA VAL A 67 1.69 -30.03 -15.70
C VAL A 67 2.56 -31.26 -15.91
N TYR A 68 3.86 -31.06 -16.14
CA TYR A 68 4.83 -32.15 -16.29
C TYR A 68 5.97 -32.00 -15.28
N CYS A 69 6.47 -33.12 -14.74
CA CYS A 69 7.63 -33.15 -13.85
C CYS A 69 8.76 -33.95 -14.52
N THR A 70 9.89 -33.29 -14.78
CA THR A 70 11.06 -33.91 -15.42
C THR A 70 11.96 -34.62 -14.41
N TYR A 71 11.96 -34.20 -13.14
CA TYR A 71 12.90 -34.68 -12.12
C TYR A 71 12.31 -35.71 -11.14
N HIS A 72 11.09 -36.22 -11.38
CA HIS A 72 10.40 -37.17 -10.49
C HIS A 72 10.26 -36.67 -9.03
N VAL A 73 10.30 -35.36 -8.82
CA VAL A 73 9.98 -34.76 -7.53
C VAL A 73 8.45 -34.70 -7.41
N PRO A 74 7.85 -35.26 -6.34
CA PRO A 74 6.40 -35.21 -6.17
C PRO A 74 5.96 -33.76 -5.94
N GLY A 75 4.91 -33.34 -6.65
CA GLY A 75 4.20 -32.09 -6.47
C GLY A 75 2.69 -32.35 -6.50
N THR A 76 1.92 -31.49 -5.85
CA THR A 76 0.45 -31.56 -5.86
C THR A 76 -0.08 -30.27 -6.47
N LEU A 77 -1.03 -30.40 -7.40
CA LEU A 77 -1.82 -29.28 -7.90
C LEU A 77 -3.10 -29.25 -7.07
N GLU A 78 -3.19 -28.27 -6.16
CA GLU A 78 -4.34 -28.15 -5.26
C GLU A 78 -5.57 -27.61 -6.00
N GLU A 79 -5.39 -26.55 -6.76
CA GLU A 79 -6.45 -25.91 -7.53
C GLU A 79 -5.87 -25.17 -8.74
N TRP A 80 -6.67 -25.05 -9.78
CA TRP A 80 -6.44 -24.12 -10.88
C TRP A 80 -7.79 -23.74 -11.49
N SER A 81 -7.85 -22.56 -12.06
CA SER A 81 -9.00 -22.08 -12.82
C SER A 81 -8.52 -21.37 -14.08
N VAL A 82 -9.43 -21.24 -15.04
CA VAL A 82 -9.28 -20.34 -16.18
C VAL A 82 -10.39 -19.32 -16.08
N PHE A 83 -10.01 -18.06 -16.16
CA PHE A 83 -10.95 -16.99 -16.41
C PHE A 83 -10.91 -16.70 -17.91
N VAL A 84 -12.04 -16.93 -18.58
CA VAL A 84 -12.18 -16.61 -19.99
C VAL A 84 -13.28 -15.57 -20.11
N GLU A 85 -12.98 -14.47 -20.77
CA GLU A 85 -13.95 -13.43 -21.06
C GLU A 85 -14.43 -13.55 -22.50
N TYR A 86 -15.75 -13.53 -22.68
CA TYR A 86 -16.36 -13.39 -23.99
C TYR A 86 -16.52 -11.91 -24.30
N ASP A 87 -15.65 -11.38 -25.17
CA ASP A 87 -15.79 -10.01 -25.68
C ASP A 87 -16.97 -9.94 -26.68
N GLU A 88 -18.17 -9.60 -26.18
CA GLU A 88 -19.30 -9.17 -27.04
C GLU A 88 -19.13 -7.73 -27.58
N GLY A 89 -17.95 -7.13 -27.41
CA GLY A 89 -17.66 -5.73 -27.71
C GLY A 89 -17.77 -4.81 -26.49
N GLY A 90 -17.52 -5.33 -25.29
CA GLY A 90 -17.47 -4.56 -24.04
C GLY A 90 -16.17 -4.89 -23.32
N GLN A 91 -15.13 -4.08 -23.55
CA GLN A 91 -13.84 -4.27 -22.89
C GLN A 91 -14.02 -4.08 -21.37
N PHE A 92 -13.58 -5.04 -20.53
CA PHE A 92 -13.40 -4.76 -19.10
C PHE A 92 -12.65 -3.43 -18.92
N PRO A 93 -13.03 -2.61 -17.93
CA PRO A 93 -12.20 -1.48 -17.54
C PRO A 93 -10.80 -1.96 -17.14
N LEU A 94 -9.79 -1.12 -17.35
CA LEU A 94 -8.47 -1.37 -16.80
C LEU A 94 -8.50 -1.30 -15.27
N ALA A 95 -7.63 -2.06 -14.61
CA ALA A 95 -7.46 -1.91 -13.17
C ALA A 95 -7.03 -0.47 -12.84
N PRO A 96 -7.63 0.18 -11.81
CA PRO A 96 -7.21 1.53 -11.44
C PRO A 96 -5.75 1.59 -11.02
N SER A 97 -5.06 2.68 -11.39
CA SER A 97 -3.62 2.86 -11.10
C SER A 97 -3.35 4.07 -10.21
N GLY A 98 -2.17 4.09 -9.58
CA GLY A 98 -1.73 5.23 -8.78
C GLY A 98 -2.58 5.50 -7.53
N LEU A 99 -3.21 4.46 -6.97
CA LEU A 99 -3.93 4.56 -5.71
C LEU A 99 -2.98 5.05 -4.60
N THR A 100 -3.46 6.00 -3.81
CA THR A 100 -2.76 6.55 -2.64
C THR A 100 -3.76 6.73 -1.50
N ALA A 101 -3.28 6.63 -0.25
CA ALA A 101 -4.08 6.82 0.95
C ALA A 101 -3.46 7.92 1.82
N ILE A 102 -4.25 8.95 2.13
CA ILE A 102 -3.84 10.13 2.90
C ILE A 102 -4.60 10.13 4.24
N PRO A 103 -3.95 9.80 5.36
CA PRO A 103 -4.62 9.76 6.66
C PRO A 103 -4.92 11.17 7.20
N SER A 104 -6.01 11.29 7.94
CA SER A 104 -6.38 12.44 8.76
C SER A 104 -7.14 11.96 10.01
N ASP A 105 -7.79 12.87 10.74
CA ASP A 105 -8.51 12.53 11.97
C ASP A 105 -9.73 11.66 11.69
N GLN A 106 -9.68 10.40 12.12
CA GLN A 106 -10.76 9.42 11.95
C GLN A 106 -11.20 9.22 10.50
N GLN A 107 -10.32 9.52 9.54
CA GLN A 107 -10.60 9.38 8.11
C GLN A 107 -9.34 9.13 7.29
N ILE A 108 -9.52 8.52 6.12
CA ILE A 108 -8.50 8.36 5.07
C ILE A 108 -9.09 8.83 3.76
N THR A 109 -8.39 9.75 3.09
CA THR A 109 -8.73 10.15 1.72
C THR A 109 -7.92 9.32 0.74
N LEU A 110 -8.61 8.55 -0.10
CA LEU A 110 -8.06 7.82 -1.22
C LEU A 110 -8.09 8.69 -2.48
N THR A 111 -7.01 8.68 -3.25
CA THR A 111 -6.96 9.28 -4.59
C THR A 111 -6.24 8.35 -5.55
N TRP A 112 -6.66 8.34 -6.82
CA TRP A 112 -6.07 7.50 -7.87
C TRP A 112 -6.07 8.22 -9.22
N ASN A 113 -5.38 7.65 -10.21
CA ASN A 113 -5.46 8.12 -11.59
C ASN A 113 -6.81 7.72 -12.17
N ALA A 114 -7.57 8.68 -12.69
CA ALA A 114 -8.83 8.40 -13.36
C ALA A 114 -8.61 7.48 -14.57
N ASN A 115 -9.45 6.47 -14.71
CA ASN A 115 -9.47 5.68 -15.92
C ASN A 115 -10.16 6.46 -17.05
N SER A 116 -9.89 6.07 -18.30
CA SER A 116 -10.28 6.83 -19.49
C SER A 116 -11.31 6.13 -20.37
N GLU A 117 -11.84 4.98 -19.96
CA GLU A 117 -12.83 4.23 -20.72
C GLU A 117 -14.14 5.04 -20.84
N PRO A 118 -14.70 5.20 -22.05
CA PRO A 118 -15.91 6.02 -22.25
C PRO A 118 -17.15 5.53 -21.50
N ASP A 119 -17.18 4.25 -21.13
CA ASP A 119 -18.26 3.54 -20.48
C ASP A 119 -18.01 3.27 -19.00
N LEU A 120 -16.96 3.85 -18.41
CA LEU A 120 -16.71 3.80 -16.97
C LEU A 120 -17.90 4.35 -16.18
N ALA A 121 -18.47 3.52 -15.31
CA ALA A 121 -19.67 3.85 -14.54
C ALA A 121 -19.39 4.12 -13.06
N LYS A 122 -18.41 3.41 -12.47
CA LYS A 122 -18.07 3.55 -11.04
C LYS A 122 -16.73 2.92 -10.68
N TYR A 123 -16.26 3.28 -9.48
CA TYR A 123 -15.24 2.56 -8.76
C TYR A 123 -15.85 1.84 -7.56
N ARG A 124 -15.33 0.66 -7.21
CA ARG A 124 -15.61 -0.01 -5.94
C ARG A 124 -14.44 0.14 -4.99
N ILE A 125 -14.73 0.38 -3.72
CA ILE A 125 -13.73 0.62 -2.68
C ILE A 125 -13.76 -0.55 -1.69
N TYR A 126 -12.64 -1.24 -1.57
CA TYR A 126 -12.45 -2.37 -0.66
C TYR A 126 -11.55 -1.97 0.50
N ARG A 127 -11.86 -2.42 1.71
CA ARG A 127 -11.08 -2.11 2.92
C ARG A 127 -11.16 -3.22 3.98
N ASP A 128 -10.02 -3.56 4.55
CA ASP A 128 -9.92 -4.34 5.80
C ASP A 128 -8.85 -3.79 6.74
N THR A 129 -8.80 -4.33 7.97
CA THR A 129 -7.73 -4.05 8.96
C THR A 129 -6.55 -5.02 8.84
N SER A 130 -6.54 -5.86 7.80
CA SER A 130 -5.48 -6.80 7.44
C SER A 130 -5.36 -6.89 5.93
N SER A 131 -4.15 -7.07 5.42
CA SER A 131 -3.90 -7.35 4.01
C SER A 131 -4.14 -8.84 3.69
N PRO A 132 -4.75 -9.18 2.54
CA PRO A 132 -5.35 -8.26 1.57
C PRO A 132 -6.73 -7.73 2.00
N ALA A 133 -7.09 -6.53 1.55
CA ALA A 133 -8.43 -5.97 1.74
C ALA A 133 -9.47 -6.54 0.74
N GLU A 134 -10.44 -7.32 1.21
CA GLU A 134 -11.43 -8.00 0.36
C GLU A 134 -12.88 -7.53 0.62
N THR A 135 -13.11 -6.77 1.69
CA THR A 135 -14.44 -6.29 2.05
C THR A 135 -14.82 -5.02 1.28
N LEU A 136 -15.84 -5.11 0.41
CA LEU A 136 -16.44 -3.94 -0.25
C LEU A 136 -17.11 -3.03 0.79
N ILE A 137 -16.66 -1.78 0.89
CA ILE A 137 -17.23 -0.79 1.82
C ILE A 137 -18.08 0.27 1.13
N ASP A 138 -17.75 0.65 -0.11
CA ASP A 138 -18.51 1.66 -0.85
C ASP A 138 -18.24 1.61 -2.36
N SER A 139 -18.91 2.47 -3.14
CA SER A 139 -18.65 2.69 -4.55
C SER A 139 -18.77 4.17 -4.92
N VAL A 140 -17.83 4.67 -5.72
CA VAL A 140 -17.89 6.02 -6.29
C VAL A 140 -18.57 5.95 -7.65
N VAL A 141 -19.78 6.48 -7.76
CA VAL A 141 -20.61 6.42 -8.99
C VAL A 141 -20.60 7.74 -9.76
N GLY A 142 -20.66 7.70 -11.09
CA GLY A 142 -20.75 8.91 -11.92
C GLY A 142 -20.57 8.62 -13.42
N SER A 143 -20.59 9.67 -14.25
CA SER A 143 -20.30 9.56 -15.68
C SER A 143 -19.59 10.82 -16.18
N PRO A 144 -18.25 10.89 -16.05
CA PRO A 144 -17.37 9.93 -15.36
C PRO A 144 -17.48 10.04 -13.82
N PRO A 145 -17.17 8.98 -13.06
CA PRO A 145 -17.04 9.04 -11.60
C PRO A 145 -15.84 9.88 -11.16
N ASP A 146 -15.92 10.46 -9.96
CA ASP A 146 -14.78 11.13 -9.32
C ASP A 146 -13.66 10.12 -9.04
N ASN A 147 -12.40 10.58 -9.06
CA ASN A 147 -11.21 9.77 -8.80
C ASN A 147 -10.67 9.94 -7.37
N SER A 148 -11.57 10.22 -6.43
CA SER A 148 -11.25 10.35 -5.01
C SER A 148 -12.40 9.83 -4.15
N TYR A 149 -12.06 9.32 -2.97
CA TYR A 149 -13.01 8.85 -1.97
C TYR A 149 -12.49 9.17 -0.57
N THR A 150 -13.34 9.65 0.33
CA THR A 150 -12.96 9.87 1.74
C THR A 150 -13.71 8.89 2.62
N ASP A 151 -12.97 7.94 3.18
CA ASP A 151 -13.46 6.99 4.15
C ASP A 151 -13.43 7.64 5.54
N THR A 152 -14.56 7.67 6.25
CA THR A 152 -14.74 8.40 7.51
C THR A 152 -15.21 7.48 8.63
N GLY A 153 -15.08 7.93 9.88
CA GLY A 153 -15.47 7.14 11.05
C GLY A 153 -14.49 6.02 11.38
N LEU A 154 -13.23 6.17 10.96
CA LEU A 154 -12.14 5.25 11.25
C LEU A 154 -11.58 5.46 12.65
N THR A 155 -10.92 4.43 13.19
CA THR A 155 -10.25 4.53 14.48
C THR A 155 -8.82 5.03 14.30
N ASN A 156 -8.44 6.12 14.98
CA ASN A 156 -7.06 6.60 14.97
C ASN A 156 -6.11 5.55 15.57
N GLY A 157 -4.92 5.40 14.97
CA GLY A 157 -3.93 4.40 15.35
C GLY A 157 -4.18 2.98 14.80
N GLN A 158 -5.34 2.71 14.18
CA GLN A 158 -5.60 1.46 13.46
C GLN A 158 -5.15 1.60 12.00
N GLU A 159 -4.31 0.69 11.52
CA GLU A 159 -3.94 0.61 10.10
C GLU A 159 -5.08 -0.01 9.28
N TYR A 160 -5.36 0.57 8.13
CA TYR A 160 -6.36 0.08 7.16
C TYR A 160 -5.69 -0.12 5.81
N PHE A 161 -6.07 -1.20 5.13
CA PHE A 161 -5.60 -1.59 3.79
C PHE A 161 -6.72 -1.36 2.78
N TYR A 162 -6.38 -0.97 1.56
CA TYR A 162 -7.34 -0.61 0.52
C TYR A 162 -6.97 -1.14 -0.86
N PHE A 163 -7.98 -1.62 -1.56
CA PHE A 163 -7.99 -1.84 -3.02
C PHE A 163 -9.14 -1.08 -3.66
N ILE A 164 -9.02 -0.80 -4.96
CA ILE A 164 -10.13 -0.33 -5.77
C ILE A 164 -10.23 -1.11 -7.09
N THR A 165 -11.44 -1.24 -7.63
CA THR A 165 -11.71 -1.77 -8.97
C THR A 165 -12.55 -0.76 -9.76
N ALA A 166 -12.46 -0.81 -11.10
CA ALA A 166 -13.30 -0.04 -12.01
C ALA A 166 -14.44 -0.93 -12.54
N VAL A 167 -15.62 -0.35 -12.74
CA VAL A 167 -16.79 -1.05 -13.29
C VAL A 167 -17.40 -0.23 -14.42
N ASP A 168 -17.64 -0.86 -15.56
CA ASP A 168 -18.27 -0.23 -16.72
C ASP A 168 -19.81 -0.15 -16.60
N SER A 169 -20.44 0.43 -17.62
CA SER A 169 -21.90 0.56 -17.71
C SER A 169 -22.65 -0.76 -17.97
N SER A 170 -21.93 -1.80 -18.43
CA SER A 170 -22.42 -3.16 -18.64
C SER A 170 -22.36 -4.01 -17.35
N GLY A 171 -21.63 -3.54 -16.34
CA GLY A 171 -21.41 -4.21 -15.06
C GLY A 171 -20.13 -5.05 -15.00
N ASN A 172 -19.28 -4.98 -16.01
CA ASN A 172 -17.99 -5.66 -16.04
C ASN A 172 -17.01 -4.97 -15.08
N GLU A 173 -16.32 -5.75 -14.26
CA GLU A 173 -15.42 -5.27 -13.21
C GLU A 173 -13.97 -5.64 -13.51
N SER A 174 -13.07 -4.67 -13.38
CA SER A 174 -11.63 -4.85 -13.58
C SER A 174 -10.98 -5.73 -12.51
N GLY A 175 -9.70 -6.05 -12.71
CA GLY A 175 -8.82 -6.47 -11.61
C GLY A 175 -8.63 -5.38 -10.55
N TYR A 176 -8.07 -5.77 -9.39
CA TYR A 176 -7.72 -4.85 -8.30
C TYR A 176 -6.56 -3.92 -8.67
N SER A 177 -6.57 -2.71 -8.12
CA SER A 177 -5.40 -1.83 -8.08
C SER A 177 -4.23 -2.45 -7.29
N ALA A 178 -3.09 -1.77 -7.25
CA ALA A 178 -2.11 -2.02 -6.19
C ALA A 178 -2.73 -1.72 -4.81
N GLU A 179 -2.37 -2.49 -3.79
CA GLU A 179 -2.80 -2.25 -2.42
C GLU A 179 -2.08 -1.03 -1.83
N VAL A 180 -2.78 -0.25 -1.01
CA VAL A 180 -2.18 0.77 -0.16
C VAL A 180 -2.68 0.64 1.27
N SER A 181 -1.89 1.12 2.23
CA SER A 181 -2.33 1.26 3.62
C SER A 181 -2.13 2.67 4.16
N ALA A 182 -2.93 3.04 5.15
CA ALA A 182 -2.70 4.23 5.96
C ALA A 182 -3.31 4.05 7.36
N THR A 183 -2.78 4.82 8.31
CA THR A 183 -3.21 4.83 9.71
C THR A 183 -3.72 6.22 10.06
N PRO A 184 -5.03 6.43 10.28
CA PRO A 184 -5.58 7.71 10.71
C PRO A 184 -4.93 8.16 12.02
N GLN A 185 -4.73 9.45 12.19
CA GLN A 185 -4.10 10.03 13.38
C GLN A 185 -4.93 11.22 13.85
N PRO A 186 -5.01 11.47 15.17
CA PRO A 186 -5.65 12.67 15.68
C PRO A 186 -4.93 13.92 15.13
N PRO A 187 -5.62 15.07 15.08
CA PRO A 187 -4.97 16.31 14.68
C PRO A 187 -3.87 16.66 15.70
N PHE A 188 -2.80 17.29 15.22
CA PHE A 188 -1.84 17.90 16.13
C PHE A 188 -2.56 18.92 17.02
N THR A 189 -2.41 18.77 18.33
CA THR A 189 -2.91 19.72 19.31
C THR A 189 -1.71 20.41 19.94
N ASP A 190 -1.60 21.72 19.75
CA ASP A 190 -0.62 22.52 20.47
C ASP A 190 -1.00 22.53 21.96
N ILE A 191 -0.15 21.91 22.77
CA ILE A 191 -0.31 21.88 24.23
C ILE A 191 0.05 23.23 24.87
N ALA A 192 0.54 24.19 24.09
CA ALA A 192 1.04 25.48 24.55
C ALA A 192 2.08 25.29 25.68
N ALA A 193 3.06 24.42 25.43
CA ALA A 193 4.11 24.01 26.37
C ALA A 193 4.99 25.14 26.93
N GLY A 194 4.72 26.40 26.56
CA GLY A 194 5.44 27.56 27.07
C GLY A 194 6.93 27.58 26.71
N LEU A 195 7.31 26.85 25.65
CA LEU A 195 8.69 26.79 25.20
C LEU A 195 9.11 28.15 24.65
N ASP A 196 10.22 28.66 25.16
CA ASP A 196 10.83 29.87 24.64
C ASP A 196 11.35 29.64 23.22
N GLY A 197 10.95 30.50 22.28
CA GLY A 197 11.37 30.42 20.89
C GLY A 197 12.88 30.62 20.73
N ALA A 198 13.49 29.82 19.87
CA ALA A 198 14.91 29.91 19.53
C ALA A 198 15.10 29.71 18.02
N TYR A 199 15.95 30.54 17.41
CA TYR A 199 16.34 30.44 16.00
C TYR A 199 17.68 29.72 15.87
N GLU A 200 17.93 29.15 14.68
CA GLU A 200 19.21 28.50 14.33
C GLU A 200 19.62 27.46 15.38
N GLY A 201 18.61 26.78 15.94
CA GLY A 201 18.73 25.97 17.13
C GLY A 201 18.69 24.47 16.86
N GLN A 202 18.92 23.71 17.91
CA GLN A 202 18.74 22.27 17.95
C GLN A 202 17.87 21.88 19.13
N SER A 203 17.11 20.81 18.95
CA SER A 203 16.35 20.16 20.01
C SER A 203 16.69 18.69 20.08
N GLY A 204 16.61 18.12 21.27
CA GLY A 204 16.81 16.71 21.52
C GLY A 204 16.02 16.25 22.73
N TRP A 205 15.59 15.00 22.70
CA TRP A 205 14.89 14.34 23.80
C TRP A 205 15.88 13.58 24.65
N VAL A 206 15.82 13.71 25.98
CA VAL A 206 16.69 13.05 26.98
C VAL A 206 15.87 12.72 28.22
N ASP A 207 16.11 11.59 28.88
CA ASP A 207 15.55 11.34 30.22
C ASP A 207 16.54 11.91 31.27
N TYR A 208 16.32 13.14 31.72
CA TYR A 208 17.24 13.89 32.58
C TYR A 208 17.15 13.47 34.05
N ASP A 209 15.98 13.07 34.55
CA ASP A 209 15.79 12.69 35.95
C ASP A 209 15.51 11.20 36.18
N SER A 210 15.58 10.40 35.11
CA SER A 210 15.49 8.93 35.13
C SER A 210 14.14 8.41 35.59
N ASP A 211 13.07 9.16 35.29
CA ASP A 211 11.70 8.76 35.60
C ASP A 211 11.03 7.94 34.46
N GLY A 212 11.71 7.86 33.31
CA GLY A 212 11.32 7.09 32.14
C GLY A 212 10.51 7.87 31.11
N ASP A 213 10.18 9.13 31.37
CA ASP A 213 9.70 10.05 30.35
C ASP A 213 10.88 10.80 29.68
N LEU A 214 10.63 11.34 28.47
CA LEU A 214 11.66 12.08 27.75
C LEU A 214 11.44 13.58 27.94
N ASP A 215 12.49 14.24 28.42
CA ASP A 215 12.64 15.68 28.57
C ASP A 215 13.18 16.34 27.32
N LEU A 216 12.92 17.63 27.17
CA LEU A 216 13.31 18.39 25.99
C LEU A 216 14.48 19.31 26.29
N LEU A 217 15.61 19.07 25.64
CA LEU A 217 16.71 20.03 25.57
C LEU A 217 16.60 20.85 24.29
N THR A 218 16.70 22.18 24.42
CA THR A 218 16.74 23.11 23.31
C THR A 218 17.96 24.01 23.43
N ALA A 219 18.60 24.33 22.31
CA ALA A 219 19.63 25.36 22.26
C ALA A 219 19.46 26.20 21.00
N GLY A 220 19.82 27.49 21.06
CA GLY A 220 19.75 28.39 19.92
C GLY A 220 19.90 29.85 20.32
N TYR A 221 19.34 30.74 19.51
CA TYR A 221 19.35 32.18 19.75
C TYR A 221 17.93 32.72 19.97
N ASP A 222 17.65 33.42 21.07
CA ASP A 222 16.31 34.00 21.34
C ASP A 222 16.09 35.41 20.77
N GLY A 223 17.05 35.92 20.01
CA GLY A 223 17.03 37.30 19.52
C GLY A 223 17.84 38.28 20.37
N THR A 224 18.30 37.88 21.56
CA THR A 224 19.22 38.68 22.38
C THR A 224 20.49 37.91 22.68
N ASP A 225 20.36 36.70 23.22
CA ASP A 225 21.47 35.87 23.66
C ASP A 225 21.36 34.44 23.12
N TYR A 226 22.50 33.75 23.12
CA TYR A 226 22.47 32.30 22.97
C TYR A 226 21.96 31.68 24.26
N ILE A 227 21.17 30.64 24.11
CA ILE A 227 20.38 30.02 25.18
C ILE A 227 20.48 28.51 25.05
N THR A 228 20.51 27.85 26.19
CA THR A 228 20.31 26.40 26.30
C THR A 228 19.28 26.18 27.40
N ARG A 229 18.12 25.60 27.05
CA ARG A 229 17.02 25.35 27.98
C ARG A 229 16.69 23.87 28.01
N LEU A 230 16.72 23.32 29.21
CA LEU A 230 16.22 21.99 29.51
C LEU A 230 14.81 22.14 30.09
N TYR A 231 13.83 21.51 29.45
CA TYR A 231 12.47 21.43 29.93
C TYR A 231 12.22 20.01 30.40
N ARG A 232 12.00 19.86 31.71
CA ARG A 232 11.53 18.61 32.25
C ARG A 232 10.11 18.37 31.77
N ASN A 233 9.84 17.19 31.25
CA ASN A 233 8.53 16.68 30.93
C ASN A 233 8.00 15.93 32.16
N ASP A 234 6.72 16.11 32.47
CA ASP A 234 6.04 15.28 33.47
C ASP A 234 4.68 14.92 32.86
N ASP A 235 4.60 13.79 32.14
CA ASP A 235 3.35 13.35 31.46
C ASP A 235 2.75 14.41 30.48
N GLY A 236 3.61 15.19 29.82
CA GLY A 236 3.23 16.24 28.87
C GLY A 236 3.22 17.65 29.45
N ASP A 237 3.44 17.82 30.75
CA ASP A 237 3.60 19.13 31.40
C ASP A 237 5.07 19.56 31.39
N PHE A 238 5.44 20.45 30.46
CA PHE A 238 6.82 20.92 30.31
C PHE A 238 7.16 22.09 31.25
N ASN A 239 8.24 21.96 32.01
CA ASN A 239 8.73 22.98 32.92
C ASN A 239 10.23 23.23 32.73
N ASN A 240 10.64 24.49 32.60
CA ASN A 240 12.07 24.81 32.52
C ASN A 240 12.79 24.41 33.82
N ALA A 241 13.73 23.47 33.71
CA ALA A 241 14.47 22.92 34.83
C ALA A 241 15.45 23.92 35.46
N ASN A 242 15.70 25.06 34.79
CA ASN A 242 16.66 26.08 35.22
C ASN A 242 18.04 25.49 35.55
N ALA A 243 18.49 24.51 34.75
CA ALA A 243 19.73 23.76 34.96
C ALA A 243 21.02 24.60 34.85
N GLY A 244 20.92 25.93 34.64
CA GLY A 244 22.05 26.84 34.58
C GLY A 244 22.96 26.60 33.38
N LEU A 245 22.42 26.01 32.31
CA LEU A 245 23.20 25.68 31.12
C LEU A 245 23.60 26.97 30.38
N PRO A 246 24.89 27.15 30.05
CA PRO A 246 25.33 28.29 29.28
C PRO A 246 24.78 28.21 27.85
N GLY A 247 24.54 29.38 27.26
CA GLY A 247 24.22 29.51 25.84
C GLY A 247 25.44 29.24 24.96
N TYR A 248 25.25 28.50 23.87
CA TYR A 248 26.30 28.22 22.90
C TYR A 248 25.89 28.64 21.49
N SER A 249 26.84 29.24 20.76
CA SER A 249 26.69 29.71 19.38
C SER A 249 27.10 28.63 18.39
N GLU A 250 26.20 27.69 18.09
CA GLU A 250 26.44 26.50 17.24
C GLU A 250 27.58 25.60 17.83
N GLU A 251 27.59 24.27 17.82
CA GLU A 251 27.05 23.24 16.98
C GLU A 251 26.80 21.99 17.87
N LYS A 252 25.73 21.23 17.58
CA LYS A 252 25.59 19.81 17.95
C LYS A 252 25.90 19.46 19.39
N PHE A 253 24.91 19.62 20.27
CA PHE A 253 24.93 18.84 21.51
C PHE A 253 24.60 17.39 21.19
N ALA A 254 25.46 16.47 21.60
CA ALA A 254 25.16 15.05 21.68
C ALA A 254 25.03 14.73 23.17
N TRP A 255 23.90 14.15 23.54
CA TRP A 255 23.71 13.61 24.87
C TRP A 255 23.80 12.09 24.81
N GLY A 256 24.22 11.48 25.90
CA GLY A 256 24.21 10.05 26.10
C GLY A 256 24.26 9.78 27.59
N ASP A 257 23.50 8.78 28.02
CA ASP A 257 23.70 8.18 29.33
C ASP A 257 25.11 7.59 29.38
N TYR A 258 25.92 8.01 30.37
CA TYR A 258 27.33 7.64 30.46
C TYR A 258 27.61 6.68 31.63
N ASP A 259 26.60 6.03 32.19
CA ASP A 259 26.77 4.93 33.14
C ASP A 259 26.19 3.57 32.70
#